data_AF-A0A9J6GM85-F1
#
_entry.id   AF-A0A9J6GM85-F1
#
_cell.length_a   1.000
_cell.length_b   1.000
_cell.length_c   1.000
_cell.angle_alpha   90.00
_cell.angle_beta   90.00
_cell.angle_gamma   90.00
#
_symmetry.space_group_name_H-M   'P 1'
#
loop_
_entity.id
_entity.type
_entity.pdbx_description
1 polymer ?
#
loop_
_entity_poly.entity_id
_entity_poly.type
_entity_poly.pdbx_seq_one_letter_code
_entity_poly.pdbx_strand_id
1 'polypeptide(L)'
;MSRSGSSDESSSDVDDFTPIEELPDAAALANGCHFRFDPLASSSNSDGTSDTDASDSPEDNRAARVGNVEWCQCGHCRPMTDGLQSVCCREVPEVDALVPEGDSCITAHPTYLHGCLNIHALEIAYYAFRQNRPSLVDAPDIHT
;
A
#
# COMPACT_ATOMS: atom_id res chain seq x y z
N MET A 1 -2.37 -54.81 35.72
CA MET A 1 -2.28 -55.57 34.46
C MET A 1 -1.46 -54.75 33.50
N SER A 2 -0.19 -55.14 33.33
CA SER A 2 0.72 -54.66 32.31
C SER A 2 0.16 -54.95 30.91
N ARG A 3 0.37 -54.04 29.96
CA ARG A 3 0.64 -54.42 28.57
C ARG A 3 1.71 -53.50 28.01
N SER A 4 2.87 -54.11 27.80
CA SER A 4 4.00 -53.62 27.02
C SER A 4 3.79 -53.96 25.54
N GLY A 5 4.56 -53.31 24.64
CA GLY A 5 4.77 -53.68 23.24
C GLY A 5 4.17 -52.63 22.28
N SER A 6 4.94 -51.83 21.51
CA SER A 6 5.94 -52.20 20.47
C SER A 6 5.29 -53.15 19.44
N SER A 7 5.27 -52.89 18.13
CA SER A 7 6.32 -52.30 17.28
C SER A 7 5.71 -51.78 15.97
N ASP A 8 6.54 -51.02 15.26
CA ASP A 8 6.53 -50.68 13.83
C ASP A 8 5.98 -51.79 12.90
N GLU A 9 5.35 -51.41 11.78
CA GLU A 9 5.89 -51.64 10.42
C GLU A 9 4.93 -51.22 9.29
N SER A 10 5.39 -50.20 8.54
CA SER A 10 5.29 -49.91 7.10
C SER A 10 4.09 -50.38 6.25
N SER A 11 3.48 -49.45 5.52
CA SER A 11 3.20 -49.65 4.09
C SER A 11 3.06 -48.33 3.34
N SER A 12 3.73 -48.28 2.21
CA SER A 12 3.84 -47.23 1.22
C SER A 12 2.56 -47.04 0.41
N ASP A 13 2.18 -45.79 0.17
CA ASP A 13 1.55 -45.36 -1.08
C ASP A 13 1.99 -43.91 -1.35
N VAL A 14 2.91 -43.76 -2.29
CA VAL A 14 3.31 -42.46 -2.86
C VAL A 14 2.39 -42.21 -4.03
N ASP A 15 1.26 -41.56 -3.77
CA ASP A 15 0.35 -41.14 -4.83
C ASP A 15 0.99 -40.03 -5.67
N ASP A 16 1.36 -40.42 -6.88
CA ASP A 16 1.07 -39.71 -8.12
C ASP A 16 1.56 -38.26 -8.21
N PHE A 17 2.88 -38.09 -8.30
CA PHE A 17 3.44 -36.88 -8.88
C PHE A 17 3.34 -36.99 -10.40
N THR A 18 2.19 -36.60 -10.94
CA THR A 18 2.01 -36.38 -12.38
C THR A 18 3.19 -35.55 -12.90
N PRO A 19 3.92 -35.99 -13.95
CA PRO A 19 4.86 -35.12 -14.62
C PRO A 19 4.10 -33.89 -15.10
N ILE A 20 4.49 -32.71 -14.62
CA ILE A 20 4.09 -31.45 -15.24
C ILE A 20 4.64 -31.48 -16.67
N GLU A 21 3.80 -31.90 -17.60
CA GLU A 21 4.02 -31.73 -19.02
C GLU A 21 4.15 -30.25 -19.34
N GLU A 22 5.21 -29.98 -20.11
CA GLU A 22 5.45 -28.79 -20.92
C GLU A 22 5.51 -27.44 -20.20
N LEU A 23 6.74 -27.05 -19.88
CA LEU A 23 7.15 -25.65 -19.82
C LEU A 23 6.64 -24.93 -21.07
N PRO A 24 5.83 -23.85 -20.95
CA PRO A 24 5.47 -23.06 -22.10
C PRO A 24 6.73 -22.45 -22.71
N ASP A 25 6.81 -22.50 -24.04
CA ASP A 25 7.85 -21.90 -24.87
C ASP A 25 8.22 -20.50 -24.33
N ALA A 26 9.52 -20.23 -24.25
CA ALA A 26 10.11 -18.96 -23.83
C ALA A 26 9.48 -17.73 -24.53
N ALA A 27 8.82 -17.93 -25.68
CA ALA A 27 8.02 -16.91 -26.34
C ALA A 27 6.82 -16.38 -25.52
N ALA A 28 6.22 -17.16 -24.61
CA ALA A 28 5.09 -16.71 -23.78
C ALA A 28 5.50 -15.84 -22.57
N LEU A 29 6.78 -15.90 -22.17
CA LEU A 29 7.37 -14.95 -21.22
C LEU A 29 7.64 -13.57 -21.85
N ALA A 30 7.61 -13.45 -23.18
CA ALA A 30 7.84 -12.18 -23.85
C ALA A 30 6.67 -11.19 -23.69
N ASN A 31 5.47 -11.67 -23.36
CA ASN A 31 4.28 -10.81 -23.16
C ASN A 31 3.75 -10.81 -21.72
N GLY A 32 4.42 -11.51 -20.82
CA GLY A 32 4.14 -11.44 -19.38
C GLY A 32 5.10 -10.46 -18.73
N CYS A 33 4.70 -9.19 -18.64
CA CYS A 33 5.31 -8.20 -17.75
C CYS A 33 5.08 -8.61 -16.28
N HIS A 34 5.78 -9.66 -15.88
CA HIS A 34 6.10 -9.98 -14.50
C HIS A 34 6.84 -8.73 -13.97
N PHE A 35 6.39 -8.16 -12.86
CA PHE A 35 6.89 -6.93 -12.23
C PHE A 35 6.35 -5.60 -12.79
N ARG A 36 5.06 -5.29 -12.49
CA ARG A 36 4.48 -3.93 -12.64
C ARG A 36 4.91 -2.94 -11.54
N PHE A 37 5.76 -3.36 -10.61
CA PHE A 37 6.20 -2.57 -9.45
C PHE A 37 7.70 -2.72 -9.14
N ASP A 38 8.52 -3.00 -10.16
CA ASP A 38 9.98 -2.93 -9.99
C ASP A 38 10.46 -1.47 -10.12
N PRO A 39 11.01 -0.84 -9.07
CA PRO A 39 11.53 0.52 -9.11
C PRO A 39 12.77 0.70 -10.02
N LEU A 40 13.32 -0.38 -10.59
CA LEU A 40 14.44 -0.34 -11.54
C LEU A 40 14.04 -0.56 -13.01
N ALA A 41 12.74 -0.68 -13.31
CA ALA A 41 12.26 -0.84 -14.68
C ALA A 41 12.39 0.47 -15.48
N SER A 42 13.51 0.64 -16.20
CA SER A 42 13.70 1.73 -17.17
C SER A 42 12.78 1.54 -18.38
N SER A 43 11.73 2.35 -18.47
CA SER A 43 10.86 2.44 -19.65
C SER A 43 11.50 3.39 -20.68
N SER A 44 12.23 2.84 -21.65
CA SER A 44 12.77 3.64 -22.76
C SER A 44 11.82 3.63 -23.95
N ASN A 45 11.18 4.77 -24.23
CA ASN A 45 10.63 5.12 -25.56
C ASN A 45 10.63 6.65 -25.73
N SER A 46 11.61 7.14 -26.50
CA SER A 46 11.67 8.44 -27.22
C SER A 46 10.75 8.39 -28.45
N ASP A 47 10.15 9.41 -29.05
CA ASP A 47 10.09 10.88 -28.93
C ASP A 47 8.79 11.31 -29.64
N GLY A 48 8.21 12.45 -29.25
CA GLY A 48 7.13 13.10 -30.00
C GLY A 48 6.90 14.52 -29.50
N THR A 49 7.30 15.50 -30.31
CA THR A 49 7.28 16.94 -30.01
C THR A 49 5.92 17.58 -30.30
N SER A 50 5.77 18.84 -29.83
CA SER A 50 4.77 19.86 -30.19
C SER A 50 3.42 19.76 -29.46
N ASP A 51 2.80 20.82 -28.91
CA ASP A 51 3.05 22.26 -28.94
C ASP A 51 2.60 22.89 -27.59
N THR A 52 2.95 24.16 -27.43
CA THR A 52 2.63 25.03 -26.29
C THR A 52 1.13 25.20 -26.08
N ASP A 53 0.64 24.73 -24.93
CA ASP A 53 -0.62 25.19 -24.34
C ASP A 53 -0.34 25.62 -22.90
N ALA A 54 -0.90 26.77 -22.51
CA ALA A 54 -0.66 27.41 -21.23
C ALA A 54 -0.98 26.47 -20.06
N SER A 55 0.07 25.97 -19.39
CA SER A 55 -0.06 25.21 -18.15
C SER A 55 -0.64 26.09 -17.04
N ASP A 56 -1.95 26.04 -16.88
CA ASP A 56 -2.58 26.18 -15.57
C ASP A 56 -2.14 24.96 -14.75
N SER A 57 -0.94 25.06 -14.16
CA SER A 57 -0.33 23.97 -13.42
C SER A 57 -1.08 23.78 -12.09
N PRO A 58 -1.56 22.58 -11.72
CA PRO A 58 -2.24 22.33 -10.46
C PRO A 58 -1.35 22.56 -9.22
N GLU A 59 -0.09 22.91 -9.40
CA GLU A 59 0.82 23.33 -8.33
C GLU A 59 0.52 24.74 -7.78
N ASP A 60 -0.09 25.64 -8.56
CA ASP A 60 -0.24 27.04 -8.19
C ASP A 60 -1.30 27.27 -7.08
N ASN A 61 -2.24 26.34 -6.92
CA ASN A 61 -3.29 26.44 -5.90
C ASN A 61 -2.89 25.93 -4.52
N ARG A 62 -1.73 25.28 -4.36
CA ARG A 62 -1.32 24.72 -3.06
C ARG A 62 -1.02 25.79 -2.02
N ALA A 63 -0.39 26.89 -2.43
CA ALA A 63 -0.12 28.02 -1.56
C ALA A 63 -1.42 28.68 -1.07
N ALA A 64 -2.45 28.74 -1.92
CA ALA A 64 -3.75 29.32 -1.58
C ALA A 64 -4.55 28.51 -0.54
N ARG A 65 -4.22 27.24 -0.35
CA ARG A 65 -4.90 26.33 0.59
C ARG A 65 -4.33 26.38 2.02
N VAL A 66 -3.14 26.96 2.19
CA VAL A 66 -2.47 27.07 3.49
C VAL A 66 -3.29 27.92 4.45
N GLY A 67 -3.41 27.46 5.70
CA GLY A 67 -4.07 28.22 6.76
C GLY A 67 -5.60 28.30 6.67
N ASN A 68 -6.24 27.60 5.72
CA ASN A 68 -7.69 27.54 5.60
C ASN A 68 -8.20 26.14 5.22
N VAL A 69 -9.53 25.98 5.17
CA VAL A 69 -10.22 24.71 4.85
C VAL A 69 -11.31 24.87 3.80
N GLU A 70 -11.29 25.96 3.01
CA GLU A 70 -12.34 26.22 2.02
C GLU A 70 -12.37 25.18 0.89
N TRP A 71 -11.24 24.51 0.67
CA TRP A 71 -11.08 23.40 -0.27
C TRP A 71 -11.62 22.05 0.27
N CYS A 72 -11.96 21.96 1.56
CA CYS A 72 -12.40 20.73 2.19
C CYS A 72 -13.83 20.36 1.78
N GLN A 73 -14.03 19.12 1.31
CA GLN A 73 -15.36 18.60 0.96
C GLN A 73 -15.94 17.66 2.02
N CYS A 74 -15.11 17.11 2.91
CA CYS A 74 -15.56 16.15 3.94
C CYS A 74 -16.03 16.81 5.25
N GLY A 75 -15.69 18.09 5.47
CA GLY A 75 -16.03 18.84 6.68
C GLY A 75 -15.17 18.53 7.92
N HIS A 76 -14.14 17.69 7.79
CA HIS A 76 -13.32 17.22 8.92
C HIS A 76 -11.85 17.66 8.85
N CYS A 77 -11.42 18.29 7.75
CA CYS A 77 -10.06 18.80 7.62
C CYS A 77 -9.81 19.98 8.57
N ARG A 78 -8.53 20.20 8.90
CA ARG A 78 -8.06 21.35 9.68
C ARG A 78 -7.09 22.18 8.84
N PRO A 79 -6.96 23.50 9.12
CA PRO A 79 -5.94 24.32 8.49
C PRO A 79 -4.55 23.72 8.69
N MET A 80 -3.77 23.59 7.61
CA MET A 80 -2.39 23.10 7.64
C MET A 80 -1.40 24.22 7.32
N THR A 81 -0.16 24.06 7.76
CA THR A 81 0.95 25.00 7.53
C THR A 81 1.60 24.85 6.17
N ASP A 82 1.40 23.70 5.52
CA ASP A 82 1.97 23.38 4.21
C ASP A 82 0.84 23.04 3.20
N GLY A 83 0.99 23.55 1.99
CA GLY A 83 0.07 23.28 0.88
C GLY A 83 0.09 21.81 0.47
N LEU A 84 1.22 21.11 0.64
CA LEU A 84 1.32 19.67 0.40
C LEU A 84 0.43 18.86 1.35
N GLN A 85 0.27 19.33 2.60
CA GLN A 85 -0.56 18.68 3.61
C GLN A 85 -2.04 19.08 3.51
N SER A 86 -2.37 20.06 2.68
CA SER A 86 -3.72 20.60 2.49
C SER A 86 -4.52 19.79 1.46
N VAL A 87 -4.75 18.51 1.77
CA VAL A 87 -5.45 17.52 0.91
C VAL A 87 -6.66 16.95 1.61
N CYS A 88 -7.78 16.81 0.90
CA CYS A 88 -9.02 16.24 1.43
C CYS A 88 -9.11 14.75 1.11
N CYS A 89 -9.68 13.94 2.01
CA CYS A 89 -9.93 12.52 1.74
C CYS A 89 -10.86 12.26 0.53
N ARG A 90 -11.66 13.27 0.13
CA ARG A 90 -12.52 13.24 -1.06
C ARG A 90 -11.78 13.56 -2.37
N GLU A 91 -10.60 14.15 -2.30
CA GLU A 91 -9.80 14.50 -3.49
C GLU A 91 -8.97 13.33 -4.00
N VAL A 92 -8.72 12.33 -3.16
CA VAL A 92 -7.95 11.13 -3.50
C VAL A 92 -8.93 10.01 -3.88
N PRO A 93 -9.06 9.62 -5.16
CA PRO A 93 -10.11 8.71 -5.61
C PRO A 93 -10.10 7.35 -4.89
N GLU A 94 -8.91 6.83 -4.61
CA GLU A 94 -8.73 5.55 -3.89
C GLU A 94 -9.22 5.64 -2.44
N VAL A 95 -9.09 6.81 -1.81
CA VAL A 95 -9.56 7.05 -0.45
C VAL A 95 -11.06 7.35 -0.45
N ASP A 96 -11.54 8.11 -1.41
CA ASP A 96 -12.96 8.45 -1.57
C ASP A 96 -13.82 7.19 -1.74
N ALA A 97 -13.34 6.22 -2.53
CA ALA A 97 -13.98 4.92 -2.72
C ALA A 97 -14.09 4.06 -1.45
N LEU A 98 -13.29 4.36 -0.42
CA LEU A 98 -13.33 3.68 0.87
C LEU A 98 -14.25 4.37 1.88
N VAL A 99 -14.79 5.56 1.57
CA VAL A 99 -15.72 6.23 2.48
C VAL A 99 -17.05 5.46 2.48
N PRO A 100 -17.57 5.04 3.65
CA PRO A 100 -18.84 4.31 3.72
C PRO A 100 -20.01 5.09 3.10
N GLU A 101 -20.97 4.35 2.53
CA GLU A 101 -22.20 4.94 2.01
C GLU A 101 -22.94 5.70 3.11
N GLY A 102 -23.29 6.96 2.85
CA GLY A 102 -23.99 7.83 3.80
C GLY A 102 -23.08 8.64 4.72
N ASP A 103 -21.77 8.36 4.75
CA ASP A 103 -20.81 9.14 5.52
C ASP A 103 -20.08 10.17 4.66
N SER A 104 -19.57 11.23 5.31
CA SER A 104 -18.90 12.35 4.62
C SER A 104 -17.37 12.23 4.60
N CYS A 105 -16.76 11.37 5.43
CA CYS A 105 -15.31 11.35 5.67
C CYS A 105 -14.76 9.93 5.86
N ILE A 106 -13.51 9.71 5.42
CA ILE A 106 -12.78 8.45 5.60
C ILE A 106 -12.63 8.01 7.06
N THR A 107 -12.70 8.93 8.01
CA THR A 107 -12.62 8.61 9.44
C THR A 107 -13.81 7.77 9.92
N ALA A 108 -14.91 7.73 9.16
CA ALA A 108 -16.05 6.86 9.43
C ALA A 108 -15.80 5.40 9.01
N HIS A 109 -14.74 5.13 8.24
CA HIS A 109 -14.43 3.77 7.80
C HIS A 109 -14.23 2.84 9.02
N PRO A 110 -14.82 1.64 9.05
CA PRO A 110 -14.83 0.76 10.24
C PRO A 110 -13.43 0.41 10.78
N THR A 111 -12.43 0.34 9.90
CA THR A 111 -11.05 0.03 10.31
C THR A 111 -10.30 1.24 10.87
N TYR A 112 -10.79 2.47 10.71
CA TYR A 112 -10.09 3.67 11.21
C TYR A 112 -9.89 3.60 12.72
N LEU A 113 -10.96 3.25 13.47
CA LEU A 113 -10.88 3.14 14.93
C LEU A 113 -9.89 2.05 15.38
N HIS A 114 -9.93 0.90 14.72
CA HIS A 114 -9.18 -0.29 15.15
C HIS A 114 -7.74 -0.32 14.63
N GLY A 115 -7.49 0.26 13.46
CA GLY A 115 -6.19 0.24 12.78
C GLY A 115 -5.38 1.51 12.97
N CYS A 116 -6.03 2.67 13.05
CA CYS A 116 -5.34 3.97 13.13
C CYS A 116 -5.36 4.58 14.53
N LEU A 117 -6.36 4.27 15.37
CA LEU A 117 -6.51 4.87 16.70
C LEU A 117 -6.26 3.90 17.87
N ASN A 118 -6.16 2.60 17.61
CA ASN A 118 -5.89 1.62 18.65
C ASN A 118 -4.39 1.59 19.02
N ILE A 119 -4.06 2.13 20.19
CA ILE A 119 -2.67 2.23 20.66
C ILE A 119 -1.96 0.88 20.72
N HIS A 120 -2.64 -0.19 21.13
CA HIS A 120 -2.02 -1.51 21.23
C HIS A 120 -1.73 -2.12 19.86
N ALA A 121 -2.60 -1.88 18.87
CA ALA A 121 -2.35 -2.29 17.50
C ALA A 121 -1.12 -1.55 16.93
N LEU A 122 -1.01 -0.25 17.20
CA LEU A 122 0.14 0.57 16.79
C LEU A 122 1.44 0.14 17.49
N GLU A 123 1.41 -0.20 18.78
CA GLU A 123 2.56 -0.72 19.53
C GLU A 123 3.07 -2.03 18.93
N ILE A 124 2.17 -2.97 18.64
CA ILE A 124 2.53 -4.26 18.02
C ILE A 124 3.14 -4.01 16.63
N ALA A 125 2.53 -3.17 15.81
CA ALA A 125 3.05 -2.81 14.50
C ALA A 125 4.43 -2.15 14.59
N TYR A 126 4.63 -1.26 15.57
CA TYR A 126 5.91 -0.62 15.83
C TYR A 126 7.01 -1.61 16.21
N TYR A 127 6.74 -2.53 17.14
CA TYR A 127 7.75 -3.53 17.54
C TYR A 127 8.10 -4.47 16.39
N ALA A 128 7.11 -4.91 15.61
CA ALA A 128 7.33 -5.71 14.41
C ALA A 128 8.17 -4.94 13.37
N PHE A 129 7.85 -3.66 13.15
CA PHE A 129 8.61 -2.80 12.24
C PHE A 129 10.06 -2.64 12.69
N ARG A 130 10.30 -2.37 13.98
CA ARG A 130 11.64 -2.21 14.55
C ARG A 130 12.49 -3.48 14.44
N GLN A 131 11.88 -4.65 14.62
CA GLN A 131 12.58 -5.93 14.46
C GLN A 131 13.00 -6.19 13.01
N ASN A 132 12.16 -5.79 12.05
CA ASN A 132 12.38 -6.06 10.63
C ASN A 132 13.20 -4.96 9.92
N ARG A 133 13.17 -3.71 10.44
CA ARG A 133 13.79 -2.53 9.83
C ARG A 133 14.42 -1.62 10.89
N PRO A 134 15.40 -2.10 11.67
CA PRO A 134 15.97 -1.34 12.78
C PRO A 134 16.60 -0.01 12.34
N SER A 135 17.24 0.04 11.18
CA SER A 135 17.91 1.25 10.66
C SER A 135 16.99 2.44 10.37
N LEU A 136 15.68 2.21 10.16
CA LEU A 136 14.72 3.29 9.94
C LEU A 136 14.18 3.86 11.24
N VAL A 137 14.19 3.10 12.33
CA VAL A 137 13.69 3.57 13.64
C VAL A 137 14.73 4.48 14.30
N ASP A 138 16.02 4.19 14.13
CA ASP A 138 17.12 4.97 14.68
C ASP A 138 17.53 6.16 13.80
N ALA A 139 16.78 6.45 12.74
CA ALA A 139 17.05 7.59 11.87
C ALA A 139 16.81 8.90 12.65
N PRO A 140 17.77 9.85 12.64
CA PRO A 140 17.73 11.04 13.49
C PRO A 140 16.55 11.98 13.22
N ASP A 141 15.84 11.83 12.10
CA ASP A 141 14.81 12.75 11.63
C ASP A 141 13.39 12.44 12.13
N ILE A 142 13.17 11.37 12.91
CA ILE A 142 11.83 10.98 13.40
C ILE A 142 11.48 11.66 14.75
N HIS A 143 12.47 12.25 15.43
CA HIS A 143 12.34 12.76 16.81
C HIS A 143 12.51 14.28 16.99
N THR A 144 12.61 15.05 15.91
CA THR A 144 12.74 16.52 15.96
C THR A 144 11.44 17.25 15.77
#